data_AF-A0A528TSS7-F1
#
_entry.id   AF-A0A528TSS7-F1
#
_cell.length_a   1.000
_cell.length_b   1.000
_cell.length_c   1.000
_cell.angle_alpha   90.00
_cell.angle_beta   90.00
_cell.angle_gamma   90.00
#
_symmetry.space_group_name_H-M   'P 1'
#
loop_
_entity.id
_entity.type
_entity.pdbx_description
1 polymer ?
#
loop_
_entity_poly.entity_id
_entity_poly.type
_entity_poly.pdbx_seq_one_letter_code
_entity_poly.pdbx_strand_id
1 'polypeptide(L)'
;DVEHAQRLERSYILKGCLQGLGLGALCFVSIYIYPEPFAELAAMSLTLATLVTVVARNYGSPRMVRIFSVTFIGPAALALLLRMDAPSVVLGLMIIPMTFITITGADHVRNVLFSAVIGHKQARNLTRRFDRALNTMSHGLVMLGPDGRVAVANAEAAHLMSLKSADALLGRSIHGLLMRGVAGGMLAPKDCRYIEAQLTRALREGRDRKVLV
;
A
#
# COMPACT_ATOMS: atom_id res chain seq x y z
N ASP A 1 7.90 -2.57 -23.06
CA ASP A 1 7.45 -3.65 -23.95
C ASP A 1 7.18 -4.95 -23.22
N VAL A 2 6.02 -5.57 -23.52
CA VAL A 2 5.52 -6.78 -22.85
C VAL A 2 6.44 -7.99 -23.11
N GLU A 3 6.94 -8.14 -24.35
CA GLU A 3 7.84 -9.25 -24.69
C GLU A 3 9.16 -9.21 -23.92
N HIS A 4 9.72 -8.02 -23.72
CA HIS A 4 10.96 -7.85 -22.97
C HIS A 4 10.76 -8.25 -21.51
N ALA A 5 9.64 -7.83 -20.89
CA ALA A 5 9.29 -8.22 -19.53
C ALA A 5 9.13 -9.75 -19.39
N GLN A 6 8.49 -10.41 -20.36
CA GLN A 6 8.35 -11.87 -20.35
C GLN A 6 9.69 -12.61 -20.49
N ARG A 7 10.62 -12.10 -21.32
CA ARG A 7 11.97 -12.71 -21.43
C ARG A 7 12.75 -12.58 -20.12
N LEU A 8 12.69 -11.40 -19.48
CA LEU A 8 13.30 -11.19 -18.18
C LEU A 8 12.67 -12.09 -17.11
N GLU A 9 11.35 -12.23 -17.10
CA GLU A 9 10.65 -13.15 -16.18
C GLU A 9 11.10 -14.60 -16.38
N ARG A 10 11.16 -15.09 -17.63
CA ARG A 10 11.63 -16.46 -17.91
C ARG A 10 13.08 -16.67 -17.49
N SER A 11 13.97 -15.72 -17.78
CA SER A 11 15.37 -15.80 -17.37
C SER A 11 15.51 -15.84 -15.84
N TYR A 12 14.72 -15.03 -15.14
CA TYR A 12 14.69 -15.01 -13.69
C TYR A 12 14.15 -16.32 -13.10
N ILE A 13 13.06 -16.85 -13.65
CA ILE A 13 12.52 -18.16 -13.27
C ILE A 13 13.59 -19.23 -13.45
N LEU A 14 14.29 -19.28 -14.58
CA LEU A 14 15.32 -20.29 -14.83
C LEU A 14 16.44 -20.25 -13.78
N LYS A 15 16.97 -19.05 -13.49
CA LYS A 15 18.02 -18.86 -12.48
C LYS A 15 17.54 -19.23 -11.08
N GLY A 16 16.32 -18.83 -10.72
CA GLY A 16 15.72 -19.18 -9.44
C GLY A 16 15.43 -20.68 -9.30
N CYS A 17 15.03 -21.35 -10.39
CA CYS A 17 14.88 -22.81 -10.41
C CYS A 17 16.22 -23.52 -10.19
N LEU A 18 17.30 -23.04 -10.80
CA LEU A 18 18.63 -23.62 -10.61
C LEU A 18 19.06 -23.51 -9.14
N GLN A 19 18.87 -22.34 -8.52
CA GLN A 19 19.12 -22.14 -7.09
C GLN A 19 18.24 -23.04 -6.22
N GLY A 20 16.93 -23.07 -6.51
CA GLY A 20 15.97 -23.87 -5.76
C GLY A 20 16.24 -25.36 -5.83
N LEU A 21 16.51 -25.87 -7.02
CA LEU A 21 16.93 -27.26 -7.21
C LEU A 21 18.26 -27.55 -6.53
N GLY A 22 19.20 -26.60 -6.50
CA GLY A 22 20.46 -26.78 -5.76
C GLY A 22 20.24 -26.97 -4.26
N LEU A 23 19.39 -26.14 -3.64
CA LEU A 23 19.05 -26.26 -2.22
C LEU A 23 18.17 -27.50 -1.93
N GLY A 24 17.23 -27.81 -2.81
CA GLY A 24 16.43 -29.03 -2.73
C GLY A 24 17.29 -30.29 -2.87
N ALA A 25 18.24 -30.30 -3.82
CA ALA A 25 19.18 -31.40 -3.99
C ALA A 25 20.09 -31.55 -2.76
N LEU A 26 20.53 -30.45 -2.15
CA LEU A 26 21.26 -30.50 -0.88
C LEU A 26 20.44 -31.20 0.20
N CYS A 27 19.14 -30.86 0.35
CA CYS A 27 18.25 -31.59 1.26
C CYS A 27 18.14 -33.07 0.89
N PHE A 28 17.99 -33.38 -0.40
CA PHE A 28 17.87 -34.76 -0.87
C PHE A 28 19.10 -35.59 -0.51
N VAL A 29 20.30 -35.06 -0.77
CA VAL A 29 21.56 -35.73 -0.44
C VAL A 29 21.68 -35.94 1.08
N SER A 30 21.39 -34.90 1.88
CA SER A 30 21.47 -34.97 3.34
C SER A 30 20.42 -35.88 3.99
N ILE A 31 19.26 -36.08 3.37
CA ILE A 31 18.18 -36.92 3.94
C ILE A 31 18.30 -38.37 3.47
N TYR A 32 18.63 -38.59 2.19
CA TYR A 32 18.53 -39.92 1.57
C TYR A 32 19.88 -40.60 1.31
N ILE A 33 20.90 -39.85 0.87
CA ILE A 33 22.20 -40.46 0.50
C ILE A 33 23.13 -40.56 1.70
N TYR A 34 23.26 -39.48 2.47
CA TYR A 34 24.12 -39.41 3.66
C TYR A 34 23.32 -38.85 4.85
N PRO A 35 22.49 -39.68 5.51
CA PRO A 35 21.58 -39.27 6.59
C PRO A 35 22.33 -38.98 7.90
N GLU A 36 23.10 -37.91 7.91
CA GLU A 36 23.72 -37.34 9.11
C GLU A 36 22.74 -36.35 9.76
N PRO A 37 22.37 -36.50 11.06
CA PRO A 37 21.33 -35.69 11.69
C PRO A 37 21.58 -34.17 11.60
N PHE A 38 22.84 -33.75 11.72
CA PHE A 38 23.22 -32.36 11.58
C PHE A 38 23.03 -31.85 10.14
N ALA A 39 23.44 -32.63 9.14
CA ALA A 39 23.34 -32.25 7.73
C ALA A 39 21.86 -32.16 7.27
N GLU A 40 21.01 -33.06 7.75
CA GLU A 40 19.57 -33.05 7.52
C GLU A 40 18.94 -31.77 8.11
N LEU A 41 19.20 -31.50 9.39
CA LEU A 41 18.67 -30.30 10.06
C LEU A 41 19.19 -29.01 9.42
N ALA A 42 20.48 -28.92 9.11
CA ALA A 42 21.08 -27.73 8.50
C ALA A 42 20.51 -27.45 7.10
N ALA A 43 20.43 -28.47 6.23
CA ALA A 43 19.92 -28.33 4.87
C ALA A 43 18.43 -27.96 4.86
N MET A 44 17.62 -28.61 5.70
CA MET A 44 16.19 -28.32 5.82
C MET A 44 15.96 -26.92 6.37
N SER A 45 16.69 -26.51 7.41
CA SER A 45 16.59 -25.17 8.00
C SER A 45 16.90 -24.07 6.98
N LEU A 46 17.97 -24.24 6.21
CA LEU A 46 18.36 -23.29 5.16
C LEU A 46 17.30 -23.19 4.06
N THR A 47 16.73 -24.32 3.66
CA THR A 47 15.69 -24.37 2.61
C THR A 47 14.40 -23.71 3.08
N LEU A 48 13.96 -23.98 4.31
CA LEU A 48 12.78 -23.34 4.91
C LEU A 48 12.97 -21.84 5.10
N ALA A 49 14.14 -21.40 5.58
CA ALA A 49 14.45 -19.98 5.70
C ALA A 49 14.40 -19.28 4.34
N THR A 50 14.94 -19.92 3.30
CA THR A 50 14.92 -19.34 1.96
C THR A 50 13.52 -19.31 1.36
N LEU A 51 12.66 -20.28 1.69
CA LEU A 51 11.27 -20.31 1.24
C LEU A 51 10.47 -19.08 1.68
N VAL A 52 10.70 -18.56 2.89
CA VAL A 52 10.05 -17.31 3.36
C VAL A 52 10.38 -16.14 2.42
N THR A 53 11.60 -16.09 1.90
CA THR A 53 12.03 -15.04 0.96
C THR A 53 11.34 -15.15 -0.40
N VAL A 54 10.88 -16.36 -0.80
CA VAL A 54 10.12 -16.56 -2.04
C VAL A 54 8.84 -15.75 -2.00
N VAL A 55 8.09 -15.87 -0.90
CA VAL A 55 6.86 -15.09 -0.66
C VAL A 55 7.17 -13.60 -0.68
N ALA A 56 8.14 -13.15 0.12
CA ALA A 56 8.43 -11.74 0.32
C ALA A 56 8.96 -11.01 -0.93
N ARG A 57 9.73 -11.70 -1.79
CA ARG A 57 10.38 -11.05 -2.95
C ARG A 57 9.69 -11.32 -4.28
N ASN A 58 8.86 -12.36 -4.37
CA ASN A 58 8.31 -12.83 -5.64
C ASN A 58 6.78 -12.79 -5.72
N TYR A 59 6.08 -12.32 -4.68
CA TYR A 59 4.61 -12.19 -4.66
C TYR A 59 4.04 -11.44 -5.88
N GLY A 60 4.85 -10.61 -6.56
CA GLY A 60 4.47 -9.91 -7.78
C GLY A 60 4.11 -10.82 -8.96
N SER A 61 4.62 -12.06 -9.02
CA SER A 61 4.23 -13.06 -10.04
C SER A 61 3.83 -14.38 -9.38
N PRO A 62 2.54 -14.76 -9.41
CA PRO A 62 2.06 -16.05 -8.90
C PRO A 62 2.70 -17.25 -9.61
N ARG A 63 3.18 -17.05 -10.84
CA ARG A 63 3.89 -18.10 -11.59
C ARG A 63 5.26 -18.36 -10.96
N MET A 64 6.01 -17.31 -10.62
CA MET A 64 7.32 -17.44 -9.97
C MET A 64 7.22 -18.13 -8.62
N VAL A 65 6.28 -17.70 -7.76
CA VAL A 65 6.11 -18.27 -6.42
C VAL A 65 5.79 -19.77 -6.48
N ARG A 66 4.86 -20.18 -7.36
CA ARG A 66 4.50 -21.60 -7.52
C ARG A 66 5.68 -22.43 -7.95
N ILE A 67 6.41 -21.98 -8.99
CA ILE A 67 7.55 -22.73 -9.51
C ILE A 67 8.65 -22.83 -8.45
N PHE A 68 9.00 -21.72 -7.80
CA PHE A 68 10.05 -21.70 -6.77
C PHE A 68 9.69 -22.57 -5.57
N SER A 69 8.45 -22.49 -5.07
CA SER A 69 8.00 -23.31 -3.94
C SER A 69 8.18 -24.81 -4.23
N VAL A 70 7.82 -25.25 -5.44
CA VAL A 70 7.99 -26.65 -5.86
C VAL A 70 9.47 -27.00 -6.04
N THR A 71 10.28 -26.17 -6.69
CA THR A 71 11.70 -26.50 -6.91
C THR A 71 12.54 -26.53 -5.64
N PHE A 72 12.20 -25.72 -4.63
CA PHE A 72 12.94 -25.65 -3.37
C PHE A 72 12.65 -26.85 -2.46
N ILE A 73 11.37 -27.18 -2.26
CA ILE A 73 10.97 -28.19 -1.27
C ILE A 73 10.61 -29.53 -1.91
N GLY A 74 10.32 -29.57 -3.21
CA GLY A 74 9.95 -30.79 -3.93
C GLY A 74 10.99 -31.92 -3.80
N PRO A 75 12.30 -31.66 -4.02
CA PRO A 75 13.33 -32.67 -3.81
C PRO A 75 13.42 -33.14 -2.35
N ALA A 76 13.23 -32.24 -1.37
CA ALA A 76 13.21 -32.61 0.06
C ALA A 76 12.01 -33.51 0.40
N ALA A 77 10.83 -33.21 -0.15
CA ALA A 77 9.64 -34.06 -0.01
C ALA A 77 9.87 -35.44 -0.61
N LEU A 78 10.47 -35.49 -1.81
CA LEU A 78 10.82 -36.76 -2.46
C LEU A 78 11.79 -37.58 -1.60
N ALA A 79 12.82 -36.95 -1.04
CA ALA A 79 13.79 -37.64 -0.17
C ALA A 79 13.13 -38.24 1.07
N LEU A 80 12.25 -37.48 1.74
CA LEU A 80 11.51 -37.94 2.92
C LEU A 80 10.54 -39.08 2.60
N LEU A 81 9.87 -39.02 1.44
CA LEU A 81 8.96 -40.08 0.99
C LEU A 81 9.73 -41.36 0.64
N LEU A 82 10.91 -41.25 0.03
CA LEU A 82 11.76 -42.39 -0.35
C LEU A 82 12.44 -43.07 0.85
N ARG A 83 12.49 -42.43 2.02
CA ARG A 83 13.05 -43.03 3.24
C ARG A 83 12.20 -44.20 3.77
N MET A 84 10.93 -44.28 3.37
CA MET A 84 9.98 -45.38 3.59
C MET A 84 9.68 -45.70 5.08
N ASP A 85 10.17 -44.90 6.03
CA ASP A 85 9.75 -44.95 7.42
C ASP A 85 8.48 -44.09 7.65
N ALA A 86 7.61 -44.54 8.53
CA ALA A 86 6.33 -43.87 8.77
C ALA A 86 6.48 -42.38 9.20
N PRO A 87 7.40 -42.00 10.10
CA PRO A 87 7.60 -40.58 10.45
C PRO A 87 8.00 -39.70 9.27
N SER A 88 8.98 -40.13 8.47
CA SER A 88 9.48 -39.33 7.35
C SER A 88 8.46 -39.23 6.22
N VAL A 89 7.70 -40.30 5.95
CA VAL A 89 6.60 -40.26 4.97
C VAL A 89 5.54 -39.24 5.37
N VAL A 90 5.17 -39.18 6.65
CA VAL A 90 4.21 -38.18 7.16
C VAL A 90 4.76 -36.76 6.99
N LEU A 91 6.04 -36.51 7.31
CA LEU A 91 6.69 -35.22 7.10
C LEU A 91 6.75 -34.84 5.62
N GLY A 92 7.09 -35.78 4.74
CA GLY A 92 7.10 -35.61 3.29
C GLY A 92 5.72 -35.22 2.75
N LEU A 93 4.66 -35.84 3.27
CA LEU A 93 3.28 -35.50 2.90
C LEU A 93 2.88 -34.10 3.39
N MET A 94 3.35 -33.67 4.57
CA MET A 94 3.09 -32.34 5.13
C MET A 94 3.76 -31.20 4.35
N ILE A 95 4.73 -31.49 3.50
CA ILE A 95 5.29 -30.48 2.57
C ILE A 95 4.24 -30.04 1.54
N ILE A 96 3.29 -30.89 1.17
CA ILE A 96 2.22 -30.54 0.23
C ILE A 96 1.36 -29.38 0.77
N PRO A 97 0.71 -29.48 1.94
CA PRO A 97 -0.05 -28.35 2.49
C PRO A 97 0.84 -27.14 2.80
N MET A 98 2.09 -27.33 3.23
CA MET A 98 3.04 -26.22 3.40
C MET A 98 3.28 -25.44 2.09
N THR A 99 3.37 -26.15 0.96
CA THR A 99 3.49 -25.54 -0.38
C THR A 99 2.26 -24.70 -0.72
N PHE A 100 1.06 -25.21 -0.44
CA PHE A 100 -0.18 -24.44 -0.62
C PHE A 100 -0.21 -23.18 0.24
N ILE A 101 0.12 -23.29 1.53
CA ILE A 101 0.19 -22.15 2.46
C ILE A 101 1.17 -21.10 1.94
N THR A 102 2.31 -21.51 1.41
CA THR A 102 3.32 -20.60 0.85
C THR A 102 2.78 -19.83 -0.35
N ILE A 103 2.10 -20.52 -1.28
CA ILE A 103 1.52 -19.89 -2.48
C ILE A 103 0.40 -18.92 -2.07
N THR A 104 -0.53 -19.36 -1.23
CA THR A 104 -1.65 -18.54 -0.75
C THR A 104 -1.16 -17.34 0.06
N GLY A 105 -0.10 -17.50 0.86
CA GLY A 105 0.54 -16.42 1.60
C GLY A 105 1.07 -15.32 0.67
N ALA A 106 1.69 -15.70 -0.45
CA ALA A 106 2.14 -14.73 -1.45
C ALA A 106 0.99 -14.01 -2.15
N ASP A 107 -0.09 -14.72 -2.48
CA ASP A 107 -1.28 -14.09 -3.04
C ASP A 107 -1.92 -13.09 -2.06
N HIS A 108 -1.94 -13.41 -0.77
CA HIS A 108 -2.42 -12.49 0.26
C HIS A 108 -1.58 -11.21 0.34
N VAL A 109 -0.25 -11.34 0.42
CA VAL A 109 0.67 -10.19 0.42
C VAL A 109 0.47 -9.33 -0.82
N ARG A 110 0.39 -9.95 -2.00
CA ARG A 110 0.15 -9.26 -3.28
C ARG A 110 -1.14 -8.45 -3.24
N ASN A 111 -2.24 -9.06 -2.80
CA ASN A 111 -3.55 -8.41 -2.78
C ASN A 111 -3.58 -7.23 -1.82
N VAL A 112 -3.05 -7.38 -0.61
CA VAL A 112 -2.99 -6.28 0.37
C VAL A 112 -2.19 -5.11 -0.18
N LEU A 113 -1.00 -5.36 -0.72
CA LEU A 113 -0.14 -4.30 -1.26
C LEU A 113 -0.74 -3.62 -2.50
N PHE A 114 -1.34 -4.39 -3.42
CA PHE A 114 -1.98 -3.81 -4.60
C PHE A 114 -3.23 -3.02 -4.24
N SER A 115 -4.09 -3.51 -3.35
CA SER A 115 -5.23 -2.75 -2.87
C SER A 115 -4.81 -1.45 -2.19
N ALA A 116 -3.76 -1.47 -1.37
CA ALA A 116 -3.22 -0.28 -0.74
C ALA A 116 -2.70 0.74 -1.76
N VAL A 117 -1.90 0.30 -2.75
CA VAL A 117 -1.35 1.17 -3.79
C VAL A 117 -2.45 1.76 -4.68
N ILE A 118 -3.45 0.95 -5.07
CA ILE A 118 -4.59 1.40 -5.88
C ILE A 118 -5.42 2.41 -5.08
N GLY A 119 -5.72 2.13 -3.82
CA GLY A 119 -6.46 3.04 -2.94
C GLY A 119 -5.75 4.39 -2.80
N HIS A 120 -4.44 4.37 -2.53
CA HIS A 120 -3.64 5.60 -2.45
C HIS A 120 -3.63 6.39 -3.77
N LYS A 121 -3.52 5.70 -4.91
CA LYS A 121 -3.55 6.33 -6.24
C LYS A 121 -4.92 6.96 -6.53
N GLN A 122 -6.01 6.27 -6.19
CA GLN A 122 -7.38 6.77 -6.36
C GLN A 122 -7.63 8.00 -5.48
N ALA A 123 -7.27 7.95 -4.19
CA ALA A 123 -7.37 9.08 -3.28
C ALA A 123 -6.60 10.30 -3.81
N ARG A 124 -5.33 10.11 -4.21
CA ARG A 124 -4.51 11.18 -4.79
C ARG A 124 -5.10 11.76 -6.07
N ASN A 125 -5.66 10.91 -6.94
CA ASN A 125 -6.32 11.38 -8.16
C ASN A 125 -7.60 12.16 -7.86
N LEU A 126 -8.37 11.75 -6.84
CA LEU A 126 -9.55 12.47 -6.38
C LEU A 126 -9.17 13.85 -5.85
N THR A 127 -8.19 13.93 -4.93
CA THR A 127 -7.68 15.21 -4.41
C THR A 127 -7.22 16.12 -5.54
N ARG A 128 -6.40 15.62 -6.48
CA ARG A 128 -5.95 16.41 -7.64
C ARG A 128 -7.10 16.91 -8.52
N ARG A 129 -8.13 16.09 -8.75
CA ARG A 129 -9.31 16.50 -9.53
C ARG A 129 -10.12 17.54 -8.79
N PHE A 130 -10.28 17.39 -7.48
CA PHE A 130 -10.98 18.34 -6.61
C PHE A 130 -10.25 19.69 -6.58
N ASP A 131 -8.94 19.70 -6.33
CA ASP A 131 -8.11 20.90 -6.37
C ASP A 131 -8.18 21.59 -7.74
N ARG A 132 -8.13 20.81 -8.82
CA ARG A 132 -8.24 21.37 -10.17
C ARG A 132 -9.61 21.99 -10.40
N ALA A 133 -10.68 21.32 -10.01
CA ALA A 133 -12.05 21.85 -10.15
C ALA A 133 -12.22 23.16 -9.38
N LEU A 134 -11.74 23.21 -8.13
CA LEU A 134 -11.81 24.41 -7.27
C LEU A 134 -11.00 25.58 -7.84
N ASN A 135 -9.81 25.32 -8.35
CA ASN A 135 -8.93 26.37 -8.89
C ASN A 135 -9.31 26.82 -10.32
N THR A 136 -10.26 26.14 -10.97
CA THR A 136 -10.85 26.60 -12.25
C THR A 136 -12.14 27.40 -12.09
N MET A 137 -12.66 27.54 -10.86
CA MET A 137 -13.84 28.37 -10.61
C MET A 137 -13.46 29.85 -10.51
N SER A 138 -14.35 30.73 -10.97
CA SER A 138 -14.17 32.20 -10.92
C SER A 138 -14.48 32.83 -9.56
N HIS A 139 -14.91 32.04 -8.58
CA HIS A 139 -15.30 32.51 -7.25
C HIS A 139 -14.29 32.02 -6.20
N GLY A 140 -14.01 32.86 -5.20
CA GLY A 140 -13.26 32.46 -4.03
C GLY A 140 -14.05 31.47 -3.18
N LEU A 141 -13.45 30.33 -2.86
CA LEU A 141 -14.02 29.30 -1.99
C LEU A 141 -13.12 29.07 -0.79
N VAL A 142 -13.73 29.12 0.39
CA VAL A 142 -13.14 28.76 1.68
C VAL A 142 -14.07 27.75 2.36
N MET A 143 -13.56 26.58 2.70
CA MET A 143 -14.27 25.57 3.48
C MET A 143 -13.75 25.57 4.90
N LEU A 144 -14.66 25.61 5.87
CA LEU A 144 -14.34 25.57 7.29
C LEU A 144 -14.50 24.14 7.82
N GLY A 145 -13.54 23.69 8.61
CA GLY A 145 -13.60 22.44 9.37
C GLY A 145 -14.50 22.57 10.60
N PRO A 146 -14.78 21.43 11.28
CA PRO A 146 -15.63 21.39 12.47
C PRO A 146 -15.07 22.20 13.66
N ASP A 147 -13.76 22.48 13.65
CA ASP A 147 -13.05 23.33 14.60
C ASP A 147 -13.13 24.83 14.26
N GLY A 148 -13.86 25.21 13.21
CA GLY A 148 -13.98 26.58 12.74
C GLY A 148 -12.68 27.13 12.14
N ARG A 149 -11.82 26.26 11.62
CA ARG A 149 -10.59 26.64 10.90
C ARG A 149 -10.71 26.32 9.43
N VAL A 150 -9.98 27.04 8.57
CA VAL A 150 -9.98 26.77 7.14
C VAL A 150 -9.39 25.39 6.85
N ALA A 151 -10.20 24.51 6.28
CA ALA A 151 -9.81 23.17 5.84
C ALA A 151 -9.43 23.13 4.36
N VAL A 152 -10.09 23.94 3.52
CA VAL A 152 -9.80 24.05 2.07
C VAL A 152 -9.93 25.51 1.65
N ALA A 153 -9.04 25.96 0.77
CA ALA A 153 -9.16 27.25 0.07
C ALA A 153 -8.72 27.07 -1.38
N ASN A 154 -9.34 27.80 -2.32
CA ASN A 154 -8.88 27.88 -3.71
C ASN A 154 -8.00 29.12 -3.95
N ALA A 155 -7.35 29.16 -5.12
CA ALA A 155 -6.48 30.26 -5.51
C ALA A 155 -7.23 31.61 -5.59
N GLU A 156 -8.49 31.60 -6.06
CA GLU A 156 -9.30 32.81 -6.14
C GLU A 156 -9.59 33.40 -4.75
N ALA A 157 -9.87 32.57 -3.74
CA ALA A 157 -10.02 33.05 -2.37
C ALA A 157 -8.74 33.71 -1.84
N ALA A 158 -7.58 33.14 -2.15
CA ALA A 158 -6.30 33.75 -1.77
C ALA A 158 -6.08 35.09 -2.47
N HIS A 159 -6.41 35.17 -3.75
CA HIS A 159 -6.32 36.40 -4.54
C HIS A 159 -7.22 37.51 -3.97
N LEU A 160 -8.49 37.20 -3.73
CA LEU A 160 -9.45 38.12 -3.13
C LEU A 160 -9.02 38.60 -1.73
N MET A 161 -8.37 37.75 -0.94
CA MET A 161 -7.88 38.09 0.39
C MET A 161 -6.46 38.67 0.42
N SER A 162 -5.89 39.02 -0.74
CA SER A 162 -4.53 39.56 -0.89
C SER A 162 -3.44 38.70 -0.27
N LEU A 163 -3.54 37.37 -0.44
CA LEU A 163 -2.57 36.38 0.02
C LEU A 163 -1.81 35.75 -1.15
N LYS A 164 -0.56 35.34 -0.88
CA LYS A 164 0.34 34.76 -1.89
C LYS A 164 -0.09 33.38 -2.39
N SER A 165 -0.81 32.61 -1.58
CA SER A 165 -1.26 31.26 -1.93
C SER A 165 -2.48 30.83 -1.11
N ALA A 166 -3.23 29.86 -1.64
CA ALA A 166 -4.32 29.20 -0.93
C ALA A 166 -3.84 28.51 0.36
N ASP A 167 -2.62 27.97 0.37
CA ASP A 167 -2.01 27.36 1.56
C ASP A 167 -1.87 28.35 2.72
N ALA A 168 -1.71 29.65 2.43
CA ALA A 168 -1.63 30.68 3.47
C ALA A 168 -2.96 30.91 4.20
N LEU A 169 -4.08 30.42 3.66
CA LEU A 169 -5.41 30.46 4.28
C LEU A 169 -5.66 29.25 5.18
N LEU A 170 -5.04 28.10 4.91
CA LEU A 170 -5.27 26.85 5.64
C LEU A 170 -4.96 27.01 7.14
N GLY A 171 -5.83 26.47 7.99
CA GLY A 171 -5.68 26.49 9.45
C GLY A 171 -6.03 27.81 10.14
N ARG A 172 -6.31 28.89 9.40
CA ARG A 172 -6.78 30.16 9.98
C ARG A 172 -8.18 30.01 10.58
N SER A 173 -8.45 30.70 11.68
CA SER A 173 -9.81 30.75 12.26
C SER A 173 -10.74 31.64 11.45
N ILE A 174 -12.05 31.41 11.57
CA ILE A 174 -13.10 32.26 10.99
C ILE A 174 -12.87 33.74 11.35
N HIS A 175 -12.59 34.02 12.63
CA HIS A 175 -12.31 35.37 13.10
C HIS A 175 -11.12 36.00 12.34
N GLY A 176 -10.00 35.28 12.26
CA GLY A 176 -8.81 35.76 11.55
C GLY A 176 -9.03 35.94 10.05
N LEU A 177 -9.92 35.16 9.45
CA LEU A 177 -10.30 35.26 8.04
C LEU A 177 -11.19 36.48 7.79
N LEU A 178 -12.24 36.67 8.59
CA LEU A 178 -13.15 37.82 8.46
C LEU A 178 -12.42 39.15 8.71
N MET A 179 -11.57 39.22 9.73
CA MET A 179 -10.76 40.41 9.99
C MET A 179 -9.82 40.75 8.82
N ARG A 180 -9.29 39.74 8.12
CA ARG A 180 -8.51 39.95 6.90
C ARG A 180 -9.39 40.38 5.72
N GLY A 181 -10.61 39.86 5.59
CA GLY A 181 -11.58 40.34 4.60
C GLY A 181 -11.97 41.81 4.82
N VAL A 182 -12.08 42.26 6.08
CA VAL A 182 -12.27 43.67 6.43
C VAL A 182 -11.04 44.50 6.07
N ALA A 183 -9.83 44.02 6.40
CA ALA A 183 -8.58 44.71 6.06
C ALA A 183 -8.34 44.79 4.54
N GLY A 184 -8.83 43.82 3.78
CA GLY A 184 -8.81 43.80 2.31
C GLY A 184 -9.94 44.60 1.64
N GLY A 185 -10.83 45.23 2.41
CA GLY A 185 -11.94 46.03 1.89
C GLY A 185 -13.12 45.22 1.32
N MET A 186 -13.13 43.89 1.50
CA MET A 186 -14.20 43.01 0.99
C MET A 186 -15.44 42.98 1.88
N LEU A 187 -15.29 43.34 3.15
CA LEU A 187 -16.35 43.27 4.17
C LEU A 187 -16.40 44.57 4.96
N ALA A 188 -17.60 45.09 5.19
CA ALA A 188 -17.76 46.20 6.13
C ALA A 188 -17.54 45.70 7.58
N PRO A 189 -16.92 46.50 8.46
CA PRO A 189 -16.70 46.11 9.86
C PRO A 189 -17.99 45.73 10.62
N LYS A 190 -19.13 46.28 10.21
CA LYS A 190 -20.45 46.02 10.79
C LYS A 190 -20.98 44.63 10.42
N ASP A 191 -20.68 44.15 9.21
CA ASP A 191 -21.13 42.85 8.70
C ASP A 191 -20.26 41.70 9.21
N CYS A 192 -19.01 41.99 9.58
CA CYS A 192 -18.05 41.02 10.12
C CYS A 192 -18.61 40.26 11.34
N ARG A 193 -19.11 40.97 12.36
CA ARG A 193 -19.66 40.32 13.57
C ARG A 193 -20.92 39.50 13.29
N TYR A 194 -21.75 39.97 12.35
CA TYR A 194 -22.97 39.27 11.97
C TYR A 194 -22.65 37.95 11.25
N ILE A 195 -21.73 38.00 10.29
CA ILE A 195 -21.27 36.83 9.51
C ILE A 195 -20.53 35.85 10.42
N GLU A 196 -19.69 36.33 11.34
CA GLU A 196 -18.98 35.50 12.31
C GLU A 196 -19.95 34.71 13.20
N ALA A 197 -20.96 35.38 13.76
CA ALA A 197 -21.97 34.76 14.61
C ALA A 197 -22.81 33.74 13.82
N GLN A 198 -23.18 34.06 12.58
CA GLN A 198 -23.93 33.17 11.68
C GLN A 198 -23.14 31.90 11.33
N LEU A 199 -21.88 32.05 10.92
CA LEU A 199 -21.01 30.92 10.53
C LEU A 199 -20.69 30.02 11.73
N THR A 200 -20.38 30.62 12.88
CA THR A 200 -20.08 29.89 14.12
C THR A 200 -21.29 29.09 14.60
N ARG A 201 -22.50 29.66 14.46
CA ARG A 201 -23.76 28.98 14.79
C ARG A 201 -24.06 27.86 13.80
N ALA A 202 -23.88 28.08 12.50
CA ALA A 202 -24.10 27.06 11.47
C ALA A 202 -23.19 25.84 11.67
N LEU A 203 -21.92 26.06 12.03
CA LEU A 203 -20.97 25.00 12.35
C LEU A 203 -21.36 24.21 13.61
N ARG A 204 -21.81 24.89 14.68
CA ARG A 204 -22.32 24.24 15.90
C ARG A 204 -23.58 23.41 15.69
N GLU A 205 -24.45 23.84 14.78
CA GLU A 205 -25.70 23.15 14.44
C GLU A 205 -25.49 22.06 13.37
N GLY A 206 -24.27 21.87 12.84
CA GLY A 206 -23.95 20.89 11.80
C GLY A 206 -24.67 21.16 10.47
N ARG A 207 -25.04 22.41 10.19
CA ARG A 207 -25.78 22.79 8.98
C ARG A 207 -24.82 23.30 7.89
N ASP A 208 -24.87 22.68 6.72
CA ASP A 208 -24.14 23.12 5.52
C ASP A 208 -24.72 24.45 4.99
N ARG A 209 -24.26 25.59 5.52
CA ARG A 209 -24.63 26.92 5.01
C ARG A 209 -23.55 27.48 4.10
N LYS A 210 -23.95 27.89 2.90
CA LYS A 210 -23.12 28.63 1.95
C LYS A 210 -23.39 30.12 2.12
N VAL A 211 -22.35 30.90 2.38
CA VAL A 211 -22.42 32.36 2.37
C VAL A 211 -21.77 32.82 1.07
N LEU A 212 -22.56 33.44 0.19
CA LEU A 212 -22.10 34.09 -1.03
C LEU A 212 -21.87 35.56 -0.68
N VAL A 213 -20.63 36.03 -0.80
CA VAL A 213 -20.23 37.44 -0.62
C VAL A 213 -19.70 37.94 -1.95
#